data_AF-A0A2D7S541-F1
#
_entry.id   AF-A0A2D7S541-F1
#
_cell.length_a   1.000
_cell.length_b   1.000
_cell.length_c   1.000
_cell.angle_alpha   90.00
_cell.angle_beta   90.00
_cell.angle_gamma   90.00
#
_symmetry.space_group_name_H-M   'P 1'
#
loop_
_entity.id
_entity.type
_entity.pdbx_description
1 polymer ?
#
loop_
_entity_poly.entity_id
_entity_poly.type
_entity_poly.pdbx_seq_one_letter_code
_entity_poly.pdbx_strand_id
1 'polypeptide(L)' 'MFEQDKEIVESLLDNNKNFRRLYNKHCQLKSKVKEANEGNIIIDNLFLDGLKKEKLQIKDRLSIIIEDYRHSHT' A
#
# COMPACT_ATOMS: atom_id res chain seq x y z
N MET A 1 12.01 7.72 -7.46
CA MET A 1 10.84 8.53 -7.12
C MET A 1 10.54 8.41 -5.62
N PHE A 2 10.12 7.24 -5.11
CA PHE A 2 9.80 7.02 -3.68
C PHE A 2 10.95 7.18 -2.65
N GLU A 3 12.21 7.25 -3.07
CA GLU A 3 13.35 7.38 -2.13
C GLU A 3 13.41 8.76 -1.46
N GLN A 4 12.83 9.78 -2.08
CA GLN A 4 12.71 11.13 -1.49
C GLN A 4 11.43 11.30 -0.66
N ASP A 5 10.44 10.43 -0.88
CA ASP A 5 9.15 10.50 -0.20
C ASP A 5 9.13 9.74 1.14
N LYS A 6 10.24 9.11 1.56
CA LYS A 6 10.30 8.36 2.82
C LYS A 6 9.92 9.23 4.03
N GLU A 7 10.45 10.44 4.09
CA GLU A 7 10.17 11.40 5.17
C GLU A 7 8.70 11.84 5.17
N ILE A 8 8.14 12.02 3.98
CA ILE A 8 6.73 12.37 3.76
C ILE A 8 5.82 11.21 4.15
N VAL A 9 6.20 9.99 3.77
CA VAL A 9 5.49 8.75 4.12
C VAL A 9 5.53 8.52 5.62
N GLU A 10 6.66 8.75 6.30
CA GLU A 10 6.76 8.68 7.76
C GLU A 10 5.91 9.75 8.44
N SER A 11 5.97 10.99 7.95
CA SER A 11 5.12 12.08 8.45
C SER A 11 3.63 11.78 8.26
N LEU A 12 3.23 11.22 7.12
CA LEU A 12 1.86 10.78 6.84
C LEU A 12 1.45 9.56 7.67
N LEU A 13 2.39 8.65 7.97
CA LEU A 13 2.16 7.52 8.88
C LEU A 13 1.86 7.98 10.31
N ASP A 14 2.50 9.06 10.74
CA ASP A 14 2.32 9.67 12.05
C ASP A 14 1.08 10.58 12.11
N ASN A 15 0.97 11.54 11.19
CA ASN A 15 -0.13 12.50 11.14
C ASN A 15 -1.45 11.90 10.64
N ASN A 16 -1.41 10.89 9.76
CA ASN A 16 -2.59 10.42 9.05
C ASN A 16 -2.90 8.95 9.38
N LYS A 17 -3.76 8.75 10.38
CA LYS A 17 -4.24 7.41 10.79
C LYS A 17 -4.86 6.60 9.64
N ASN A 18 -5.48 7.26 8.67
CA ASN A 18 -6.03 6.60 7.49
C ASN A 18 -4.92 6.02 6.60
N PHE A 19 -3.86 6.80 6.37
CA PHE A 19 -2.68 6.36 5.63
C PHE A 19 -2.02 5.16 6.30
N ARG A 20 -1.80 5.23 7.63
CA ARG A 20 -1.26 4.11 8.41
C ARG A 20 -2.10 2.83 8.26
N ARG A 21 -3.42 2.95 8.30
CA ARG A 21 -4.33 1.79 8.17
C ARG A 21 -4.33 1.21 6.75
N LEU A 22 -4.31 2.06 5.72
CA LEU A 22 -4.14 1.68 4.32
C LEU A 22 -2.80 0.97 4.10
N TYR A 23 -1.70 1.54 4.58
CA TYR A 23 -0.36 0.98 4.44
C TYR A 23 -0.23 -0.39 5.10
N ASN A 24 -0.78 -0.54 6.32
CA ASN A 24 -0.79 -1.82 7.01
C ASN A 24 -1.60 -2.87 6.22
N LYS A 25 -2.76 -2.48 5.70
CA LYS A 25 -3.60 -3.35 4.85
C LYS A 25 -2.87 -3.77 3.56
N HIS A 26 -2.18 -2.83 2.90
CA HIS A 26 -1.33 -3.13 1.74
C HIS A 26 -0.21 -4.12 2.07
N CYS A 27 0.46 -3.95 3.21
CA CYS A 27 1.51 -4.86 3.65
C CYS A 27 0.97 -6.27 3.88
N GLN A 28 -0.17 -6.40 4.56
CA GLN A 28 -0.84 -7.69 4.78
C GLN A 28 -1.24 -8.35 3.46
N LEU A 29 -1.86 -7.61 2.53
CA LEU A 29 -2.20 -8.12 1.20
C LEU A 29 -0.95 -8.56 0.43
N LYS A 30 0.12 -7.76 0.46
CA LYS A 30 1.39 -8.08 -0.21
C LYS A 30 2.01 -9.35 0.36
N SER A 31 2.02 -9.54 1.68
CA SER A 31 2.50 -10.78 2.31
C SER A 31 1.64 -11.97 1.89
N LYS A 32 0.31 -11.86 1.95
CA LYS A 32 -0.60 -12.92 1.48
C LYS A 32 -0.35 -13.30 0.01
N VAL A 33 -0.21 -12.31 -0.87
CA VAL A 33 0.09 -12.54 -2.29
C VAL A 33 1.45 -13.20 -2.46
N LYS A 34 2.45 -12.84 -1.64
CA LYS A 34 3.79 -13.43 -1.67
C LYS A 34 3.75 -14.90 -1.24
N GLU A 35 3.10 -15.20 -0.13
CA GLU A 35 2.93 -16.58 0.36
C GLU A 35 2.17 -17.45 -0.64
N ALA A 36 1.14 -16.88 -1.28
CA ALA A 36 0.43 -17.53 -2.37
C ALA A 36 1.31 -17.81 -3.59
N ASN A 37 2.14 -16.85 -4.01
CA ASN A 37 3.06 -17.04 -5.14
C ASN A 37 4.19 -18.02 -4.81
N GLU A 38 4.66 -18.07 -3.56
CA GLU A 38 5.62 -19.06 -3.09
C GLU A 38 5.03 -20.48 -3.02
N GLY A 39 3.71 -20.62 -3.15
CA GLY A 39 3.02 -21.91 -3.00
C GLY A 39 2.83 -22.34 -1.54
N ASN A 40 3.10 -21.45 -0.58
CA ASN A 40 2.85 -21.71 0.85
C ASN A 40 1.35 -21.79 1.16
N ILE A 41 0.51 -21.15 0.34
CA ILE A 41 -0.95 -21.23 0.43
C ILE A 41 -1.58 -21.47 -0.93
N ILE A 42 -2.51 -22.42 -1.00
CA ILE A 42 -3.32 -22.67 -2.18
C ILE A 42 -4.44 -21.63 -2.17
N ILE A 43 -4.29 -20.60 -2.99
CA ILE A 43 -5.29 -19.54 -3.17
C ILE A 43 -5.87 -19.64 -4.58
N ASP A 44 -7.18 -19.41 -4.69
CA ASP A 44 -7.84 -19.37 -5.99
C ASP A 44 -7.29 -18.20 -6.84
N ASN A 45 -7.11 -18.44 -8.14
CA ASN A 45 -6.60 -17.42 -9.07
C ASN A 45 -7.49 -16.16 -9.08
N LEU A 46 -8.80 -16.29 -8.89
CA LEU A 46 -9.73 -15.17 -8.77
C LEU A 46 -9.47 -14.34 -7.52
N PHE A 47 -9.14 -14.99 -6.40
CA PHE A 47 -8.74 -14.33 -5.18
C PHE A 47 -7.40 -13.62 -5.33
N LEU A 48 -6.43 -14.24 -6.00
CA LEU A 48 -5.12 -13.64 -6.28
C LEU A 48 -5.26 -12.38 -7.14
N ASP A 49 -6.16 -12.41 -8.13
CA ASP A 49 -6.46 -11.25 -8.99
C ASP A 49 -7.15 -10.12 -8.19
N GLY A 50 -8.09 -10.49 -7.32
CA GLY A 50 -8.70 -9.55 -6.37
C GLY A 50 -7.66 -8.89 -5.45
N LEU A 51 -6.71 -9.66 -4.91
CA LEU A 51 -5.63 -9.13 -4.06
C LEU A 51 -4.69 -8.20 -4.84
N LYS A 52 -4.38 -8.51 -6.10
CA LYS A 52 -3.57 -7.62 -6.95
C LYS A 52 -4.30 -6.30 -7.20
N LYS A 53 -5.61 -6.35 -7.47
CA LYS A 53 -6.44 -5.17 -7.71
C LYS A 53 -6.57 -4.32 -6.46
N GLU A 54 -6.77 -4.94 -5.30
CA GLU A 54 -6.87 -4.24 -4.02
C GLU A 54 -5.51 -3.65 -3.59
N LYS A 55 -4.40 -4.36 -3.83
CA LYS A 55 -3.05 -3.81 -3.69
C LYS A 55 -2.85 -2.59 -4.58
N LEU A 56 -3.30 -2.63 -5.83
CA LEU A 56 -3.22 -1.51 -6.77
C LEU A 56 -4.03 -0.32 -6.27
N GLN A 57 -5.28 -0.53 -5.84
CA GLN A 57 -6.13 0.53 -5.30
C GLN A 57 -5.55 1.18 -4.04
N ILE A 58 -4.98 0.38 -3.13
CA ILE A 58 -4.35 0.94 -1.94
C ILE A 58 -3.11 1.74 -2.33
N LYS A 59 -2.27 1.22 -3.24
CA LYS A 59 -1.10 1.95 -3.74
C LYS A 59 -1.51 3.29 -4.38
N ASP A 60 -2.58 3.28 -5.18
CA ASP A 60 -3.11 4.48 -5.84
C ASP A 60 -3.55 5.53 -4.82
N ARG A 61 -4.32 5.12 -3.80
CA ARG A 61 -4.71 5.98 -2.67
C ARG A 61 -3.52 6.51 -1.89
N LEU A 62 -2.52 5.67 -1.60
CA LEU A 62 -1.29 6.10 -0.92
C LEU A 62 -0.57 7.16 -1.77
N SER A 63 -0.50 6.97 -3.09
CA SER A 63 0.13 7.91 -4.02
C SER A 63 -0.58 9.27 -4.02
N ILE A 64 -1.92 9.29 -4.07
CA ILE A 64 -2.71 10.52 -4.01
C ILE A 64 -2.46 11.28 -2.71
N ILE A 65 -2.45 10.58 -1.56
CA ILE A 65 -2.22 11.21 -0.25
C ILE A 65 -0.80 11.79 -0.15
N ILE A 66 0.20 11.07 -0.69
CA ILE A 66 1.59 11.56 -0.72
C ILE A 66 1.70 12.78 -1.63
N GLU A 67 1.05 12.77 -2.79
CA GLU A 67 1.09 13.87 -3.75
C GLU A 67 0.38 15.12 -3.22
N ASP A 68 -0.77 14.95 -2.55
CA ASP A 68 -1.49 16.01 -1.85
C ASP A 68 -0.63 16.62 -0.72
N TYR A 69 0.00 15.79 0.10
CA TYR A 69 0.88 16.25 1.17
C TYR A 69 2.12 16.99 0.63
N ARG A 70 2.72 16.48 -0.46
CA ARG A 70 3.83 17.15 -1.15
C ARG A 70 3.45 18.52 -1.66
N HIS A 71 2.26 18.65 -2.24
CA HIS A 71 1.77 19.90 -2.79
C HIS A 71 1.39 20.90 -1.68
N SER A 72 0.88 20.43 -0.56
CA SER A 72 0.59 21.28 0.60
C SER A 72 1.84 21.67 1.43
N HIS A 73 2.99 21.01 1.22
CA HIS A 73 4.26 21.26 1.91
C HIS A 73 5.31 21.93 0.99
N THR A 74 4.90 22.44 -0.18
CA THR A 74 5.70 23.30 -1.08
C THR A 74 5.25 24.75 -0.91
#